data_AF-A0A2G3E331-F1
#
_entry.id   AF-A0A2G3E331-F1
#
_cell.length_a   1.000
_cell.length_b   1.000
_cell.length_c   1.000
_cell.angle_alpha   90.00
_cell.angle_beta   90.00
_cell.angle_gamma   90.00
#
_symmetry.space_group_name_H-M   'P 1'
#
loop_
_entity.id
_entity.type
_entity.pdbx_description
1 polymer ?
#
loop_
_entity_poly.entity_id
_entity_poly.type
_entity_poly.pdbx_seq_one_letter_code
_entity_poly.pdbx_strand_id
1 'polypeptide(L)'
;MFKRLKEEMYLPLIFTLAMNTIAYNGSRIWSSWRHHADMTLEIDRMTPVLSWTILIYLGSFLFWAINYVIGAQQDREEAYHLLSADIAAKVVCLIAFSILPTTNVRPEIVNDGFFDWLLLLIYRIDAADNLFPSIHCLTSCFCFIAVRRNPKVPTWYKITSFLIAIAIYISTLTTKQHVLVDVISGVALAEISYFIVGKTGFPKWYAAKMKSLSGKINEKILSRVFKFQTTEQGEES
;
A
#
# COMPACT_ATOMS: atom_id res chain seq x y z
N MET A 1 19.22 -9.09 -13.69
CA MET A 1 18.13 -9.88 -14.29
C MET A 1 17.12 -10.21 -13.20
N PHE A 2 15.91 -9.62 -13.26
CA PHE A 2 14.86 -9.92 -12.29
C PHE A 2 14.44 -11.39 -12.42
N LYS A 3 14.49 -12.16 -11.33
CA LYS A 3 14.12 -13.57 -11.34
C LYS A 3 12.61 -13.70 -11.44
N ARG A 4 12.11 -14.80 -12.02
CA ARG A 4 10.69 -15.16 -11.94
C ARG A 4 10.24 -15.15 -10.47
N LEU A 5 9.07 -14.57 -10.20
CA LEU A 5 8.48 -14.55 -8.87
C LEU A 5 8.24 -15.99 -8.39
N LYS A 6 8.68 -16.30 -7.18
CA LYS A 6 8.49 -17.65 -6.59
C LYS A 6 7.02 -17.84 -6.24
N GLU A 7 6.49 -19.04 -6.44
CA GLU A 7 5.08 -19.33 -6.19
C GLU A 7 4.65 -19.07 -4.75
N GLU A 8 5.55 -19.31 -3.80
CA GLU A 8 5.35 -19.02 -2.38
C GLU A 8 5.13 -17.54 -2.04
N MET A 9 5.41 -16.62 -2.97
CA MET A 9 5.24 -15.17 -2.79
C MET A 9 3.88 -14.64 -3.26
N TYR A 10 3.11 -15.41 -4.05
CA TYR A 10 1.80 -14.97 -4.52
C TYR A 10 0.85 -14.70 -3.35
N LEU A 11 0.75 -15.63 -2.41
CA LEU A 11 -0.15 -15.48 -1.27
C LEU A 11 0.23 -14.29 -0.35
N PRO A 12 1.50 -14.10 0.06
CA PRO A 12 1.92 -12.90 0.79
C PRO A 12 1.61 -11.58 0.06
N LEU A 13 1.80 -11.51 -1.26
CA LEU A 13 1.49 -10.31 -2.05
C LEU A 13 -0.01 -10.04 -2.12
N ILE A 14 -0.83 -11.07 -2.36
CA ILE A 14 -2.29 -10.97 -2.32
C ILE A 14 -2.76 -10.53 -0.94
N PHE A 15 -2.17 -11.10 0.12
CA PHE A 15 -2.49 -10.72 1.50
C PHE A 15 -2.10 -9.27 1.79
N THR A 16 -0.98 -8.79 1.25
CA THR A 16 -0.56 -7.39 1.36
C THR A 16 -1.55 -6.44 0.71
N LEU A 17 -2.02 -6.77 -0.51
CA LEU A 17 -3.06 -6.01 -1.19
C LEU A 17 -4.38 -6.04 -0.42
N ALA A 18 -4.78 -7.21 0.08
CA ALA A 18 -6.00 -7.36 0.89
C ALA A 18 -5.93 -6.53 2.17
N MET A 19 -4.80 -6.52 2.87
CA MET A 19 -4.59 -5.71 4.06
C MET A 19 -4.62 -4.21 3.76
N ASN A 20 -4.14 -3.77 2.59
CA ASN A 20 -4.33 -2.39 2.14
C ASN A 20 -5.81 -2.05 1.99
N THR A 21 -6.55 -2.91 1.28
CA THR A 21 -7.99 -2.73 1.04
C THR A 21 -8.79 -2.73 2.34
N ILE A 22 -8.45 -3.60 3.30
CA ILE A 22 -9.09 -3.67 4.62
C ILE A 22 -8.76 -2.42 5.44
N ALA A 23 -7.48 -2.05 5.51
CA ALA A 23 -7.04 -0.85 6.23
C ALA A 23 -7.76 0.38 5.73
N TYR A 24 -7.93 0.52 4.41
CA TYR A 24 -8.56 1.68 3.80
C TYR A 24 -10.11 1.64 3.83
N ASN A 25 -10.71 0.66 3.16
CA ASN A 25 -12.16 0.61 2.99
C ASN A 25 -12.88 0.12 4.25
N GLY A 26 -12.26 -0.80 5.00
CA GLY A 26 -12.82 -1.31 6.25
C GLY A 26 -12.91 -0.22 7.32
N SER A 27 -11.84 0.57 7.48
CA SER A 27 -11.85 1.71 8.40
C SER A 27 -12.80 2.81 7.93
N ARG A 28 -12.89 3.12 6.63
CA ARG A 28 -13.86 4.09 6.08
C ARG A 28 -15.30 3.77 6.48
N ILE A 29 -15.71 2.52 6.32
CA ILE A 29 -17.07 2.10 6.72
C ILE A 29 -17.26 2.31 8.23
N TRP A 30 -16.28 1.89 9.02
CA TRP A 30 -16.31 1.99 10.48
C TRP A 30 -16.25 3.42 11.03
N SER A 31 -15.54 4.34 10.38
CA SER A 31 -15.33 5.71 10.84
C SER A 31 -16.32 6.71 10.21
N SER A 32 -17.18 6.26 9.29
CA SER A 32 -18.10 7.12 8.52
C SER A 32 -19.05 7.97 9.36
N TRP A 33 -19.47 7.48 10.53
CA TRP A 33 -20.38 8.18 11.45
C TRP A 33 -19.66 9.01 12.52
N ARG A 34 -18.32 9.01 12.55
CA ARG A 34 -17.54 9.74 13.55
C ARG A 34 -17.21 11.14 13.06
N HIS A 35 -16.85 12.03 13.98
CA HIS A 35 -16.22 13.29 13.63
C HIS A 35 -14.77 13.05 13.18
N HIS A 36 -14.36 13.70 12.09
CA HIS A 36 -13.00 13.59 11.55
C HIS A 36 -12.22 14.86 11.90
N ALA A 37 -11.08 14.70 12.55
CA ALA A 37 -10.25 15.82 12.98
C ALA A 37 -9.48 16.42 11.78
N ASP A 38 -9.59 17.73 11.58
CA ASP A 38 -8.78 18.46 10.61
C ASP A 38 -7.37 18.69 11.16
N MET A 39 -6.36 18.15 10.48
CA MET A 39 -4.94 18.28 10.84
C MET A 39 -4.18 19.28 9.94
N THR A 40 -4.90 20.09 9.15
CA THR A 40 -4.30 21.06 8.22
C THR A 40 -3.48 22.14 8.95
N LEU A 41 -2.18 22.20 8.67
CA LEU A 41 -1.27 23.23 9.17
C LEU A 41 -1.18 24.43 8.20
N GLU A 42 -0.55 25.52 8.65
CA GLU A 42 -0.36 26.71 7.81
C GLU A 42 0.44 26.43 6.53
N ILE A 43 1.48 25.59 6.63
CA ILE A 43 2.26 25.17 5.47
C ILE A 43 1.42 24.41 4.43
N ASP A 44 0.41 23.65 4.90
CA ASP A 44 -0.51 22.95 4.02
C ASP A 44 -1.44 23.93 3.32
N ARG A 45 -1.87 25.00 4.00
CA ARG A 45 -2.68 26.09 3.41
C ARG A 45 -1.89 26.84 2.33
N MET A 46 -0.61 27.10 2.58
CA MET A 46 0.30 27.75 1.63
C MET A 46 0.66 26.86 0.42
N THR A 47 0.56 25.54 0.55
CA THR A 47 0.86 24.61 -0.55
C THR A 47 -0.18 24.80 -1.68
N PRO A 48 0.21 25.17 -2.90
CA PRO A 48 -0.76 25.37 -3.98
C PRO A 48 -1.32 24.05 -4.48
N VAL A 49 -2.55 24.08 -4.99
CA VAL A 49 -3.07 22.96 -5.78
C VAL A 49 -2.40 22.96 -7.14
N LEU A 50 -1.78 21.85 -7.51
CA LEU A 50 -1.19 21.62 -8.82
C LEU A 50 -1.87 20.41 -9.46
N SER A 51 -3.02 20.62 -10.12
CA SER A 51 -3.87 19.52 -10.60
C SER A 51 -3.15 18.53 -11.51
N TRP A 52 -2.17 18.97 -12.30
CA TRP A 52 -1.37 18.09 -13.16
C TRP A 52 -0.59 17.00 -12.39
N THR A 53 -0.29 17.23 -11.11
CA THR A 53 0.37 16.24 -10.24
C THR A 53 -0.52 15.04 -9.91
N ILE A 54 -1.81 15.08 -10.24
CA ILE A 54 -2.72 13.93 -10.15
C ILE A 54 -2.21 12.73 -10.96
N LEU A 55 -1.48 12.95 -12.05
CA LEU A 55 -0.88 11.86 -12.82
C LEU A 55 0.23 11.16 -12.03
N ILE A 56 0.98 11.89 -11.21
CA ILE A 56 2.00 11.30 -10.32
C ILE A 56 1.31 10.52 -9.21
N TYR A 57 0.24 11.08 -8.63
CA TYR A 57 -0.57 10.41 -7.61
C TYR A 57 -1.13 9.08 -8.13
N LEU A 58 -1.72 9.05 -9.33
CA LEU A 58 -2.22 7.81 -9.96
C LEU A 58 -1.09 6.89 -10.44
N GLY A 59 0.05 7.47 -10.86
CA GLY A 59 1.25 6.71 -11.22
C GLY A 59 1.82 5.90 -10.04
N SER A 60 1.45 6.27 -8.81
CA SER A 60 1.86 5.54 -7.59
C SER A 60 1.43 4.07 -7.64
N PHE A 61 0.24 3.73 -8.15
CA PHE A 61 -0.22 2.33 -8.25
C PHE A 61 0.70 1.47 -9.12
N LEU A 62 1.18 2.00 -10.25
CA LEU A 62 2.13 1.30 -11.11
C LEU A 62 3.49 1.15 -10.42
N PHE A 63 3.97 2.23 -9.78
CA PHE A 63 5.19 2.20 -9.00
C PHE A 63 5.15 1.15 -7.89
N TRP A 64 4.01 1.02 -7.20
CA TRP A 64 3.79 0.01 -6.17
C TRP A 64 3.79 -1.39 -6.76
N ALA A 65 3.00 -1.65 -7.80
CA ALA A 65 2.92 -2.97 -8.43
C ALA A 65 4.32 -3.48 -8.83
N ILE A 66 5.13 -2.62 -9.45
CA ILE A 66 6.49 -2.98 -9.87
C ILE A 66 7.39 -3.24 -8.65
N ASN A 67 7.45 -2.34 -7.67
CA ASN A 67 8.44 -2.45 -6.59
C ASN A 67 8.08 -3.51 -5.54
N TYR A 68 6.80 -3.82 -5.32
CA TYR A 68 6.41 -4.96 -4.48
C TYR A 68 6.80 -6.29 -5.13
N VAL A 69 6.69 -6.41 -6.46
CA VAL A 69 7.20 -7.58 -7.18
C VAL A 69 8.72 -7.67 -7.05
N ILE A 70 9.44 -6.55 -7.18
CA ILE A 70 10.90 -6.51 -6.99
C ILE A 70 11.28 -6.93 -5.55
N GLY A 71 10.58 -6.42 -4.54
CA GLY A 71 10.78 -6.78 -3.13
C GLY A 71 10.53 -8.26 -2.88
N ALA A 72 9.45 -8.82 -3.44
CA ALA A 72 9.13 -10.24 -3.32
C ALA A 72 10.10 -11.16 -4.08
N GLN A 73 10.84 -10.63 -5.06
CA GLN A 73 11.91 -11.35 -5.77
C GLN A 73 13.26 -11.35 -5.02
N GLN A 74 13.34 -10.66 -3.89
CA GLN A 74 14.52 -10.71 -3.03
C GLN A 74 14.71 -12.10 -2.40
N ASP A 75 15.81 -12.24 -1.65
CA ASP A 75 16.05 -13.46 -0.90
C ASP A 75 14.93 -13.64 0.13
N ARG A 76 14.58 -14.90 0.41
CA ARG A 76 13.32 -15.25 1.10
C ARG A 76 13.15 -14.50 2.42
N GLU A 77 14.21 -14.39 3.21
CA GLU A 77 14.18 -13.71 4.50
C GLU A 77 13.87 -12.22 4.35
N GLU A 78 14.53 -11.55 3.40
CA GLU A 78 14.31 -10.13 3.11
C GLU A 78 12.89 -9.87 2.56
N ALA A 79 12.41 -10.71 1.64
CA ALA A 79 11.06 -10.58 1.09
C ALA A 79 9.99 -10.68 2.19
N TYR A 80 10.09 -11.65 3.09
CA TYR A 80 9.16 -11.77 4.21
C TYR A 80 9.36 -10.68 5.27
N HIS A 81 10.57 -10.18 5.48
CA HIS A 81 10.82 -9.03 6.34
C HIS A 81 10.11 -7.79 5.79
N LEU A 82 10.32 -7.45 4.52
CA LEU A 82 9.66 -6.32 3.86
C LEU A 82 8.12 -6.43 3.96
N LEU A 83 7.54 -7.55 3.53
CA LEU A 83 6.08 -7.73 3.51
C LEU A 83 5.49 -7.75 4.92
N SER A 84 6.12 -8.40 5.89
CA SER A 84 5.62 -8.40 7.27
C SER A 84 5.72 -7.02 7.94
N ALA A 85 6.77 -6.25 7.65
CA ALA A 85 6.89 -4.87 8.09
C ALA A 85 5.75 -4.00 7.54
N ASP A 86 5.44 -4.14 6.25
CA ASP A 86 4.32 -3.45 5.62
C ASP A 86 2.97 -3.84 6.24
N ILE A 87 2.73 -5.13 6.49
CA ILE A 87 1.53 -5.58 7.19
C ILE A 87 1.43 -4.96 8.59
N ALA A 88 2.53 -4.95 9.36
CA ALA A 88 2.54 -4.36 10.70
C ALA A 88 2.21 -2.86 10.65
N ALA A 89 2.80 -2.14 9.70
CA ALA A 89 2.49 -0.73 9.46
C ALA A 89 1.02 -0.50 9.09
N LYS A 90 0.45 -1.30 8.18
CA LYS A 90 -0.95 -1.18 7.77
C LYS A 90 -1.93 -1.52 8.89
N VAL A 91 -1.56 -2.40 9.83
CA VAL A 91 -2.34 -2.61 11.06
C VAL A 91 -2.33 -1.35 11.93
N VAL A 92 -1.19 -0.66 12.05
CA VAL A 92 -1.12 0.63 12.75
C VAL A 92 -1.97 1.69 12.05
N CYS A 93 -1.95 1.75 10.70
CA CYS A 93 -2.86 2.63 9.94
C CYS A 93 -4.33 2.30 10.22
N LEU A 94 -4.72 1.03 10.14
CA LEU A 94 -6.09 0.59 10.42
C LEU A 94 -6.54 1.02 11.82
N ILE A 95 -5.68 0.85 12.84
CA ILE A 95 -5.96 1.31 14.20
C ILE A 95 -6.10 2.83 14.23
N ALA A 96 -5.14 3.58 13.68
CA ALA A 96 -5.15 5.04 13.65
C ALA A 96 -6.41 5.59 12.99
N PHE A 97 -6.76 5.11 11.80
CA PHE A 97 -7.97 5.50 11.06
C PHE A 97 -9.25 5.20 11.83
N SER A 98 -9.26 4.12 12.63
CA SER A 98 -10.43 3.71 13.41
C SER A 98 -10.59 4.52 14.71
N ILE A 99 -9.50 4.90 15.37
CA ILE A 99 -9.52 5.61 16.67
C ILE A 99 -9.46 7.13 16.52
N LEU A 100 -8.75 7.61 15.50
CA LEU A 100 -8.51 9.00 15.17
C LEU A 100 -8.80 9.24 13.68
N PRO A 101 -10.09 9.23 13.29
CA PRO A 101 -10.47 9.61 11.94
C PRO A 101 -10.03 11.05 11.68
N THR A 102 -9.33 11.27 10.57
CA THR A 102 -8.75 12.57 10.20
C THR A 102 -9.17 12.95 8.80
N THR A 103 -9.25 14.26 8.58
CA THR A 103 -9.65 14.89 7.32
C THR A 103 -8.80 16.13 7.06
N ASN A 104 -8.99 16.74 5.89
CA ASN A 104 -8.39 18.00 5.52
C ASN A 104 -9.38 18.85 4.72
N VAL A 105 -9.10 20.15 4.61
CA VAL A 105 -9.90 21.06 3.78
C VAL A 105 -9.36 21.04 2.35
N ARG A 106 -10.15 20.50 1.42
CA ARG A 106 -9.88 20.58 -0.01
C ARG A 106 -10.48 21.88 -0.57
N PRO A 107 -9.74 22.66 -1.36
CA PRO A 107 -10.26 23.88 -1.95
C PRO A 107 -11.26 23.56 -3.06
N GLU A 108 -12.14 24.53 -3.34
CA GLU A 108 -12.94 24.50 -4.56
C GLU A 108 -12.05 24.71 -5.77
N ILE A 109 -12.19 23.85 -6.78
CA ILE A 109 -11.40 23.88 -8.01
C ILE A 109 -12.35 24.18 -9.17
N VAL A 110 -12.04 25.22 -9.93
CA VAL A 110 -12.72 25.49 -11.20
C VAL A 110 -12.24 24.46 -12.22
N ASN A 111 -13.18 23.75 -12.85
CA ASN A 111 -12.85 22.74 -13.85
C ASN A 111 -12.50 23.41 -15.19
N ASP A 112 -11.22 23.71 -15.40
CA ASP A 112 -10.72 24.46 -16.57
C ASP A 112 -9.85 23.60 -17.51
N GLY A 113 -9.76 22.29 -17.26
CA GLY A 113 -8.97 21.41 -18.09
C GLY A 113 -9.00 19.95 -17.68
N PHE A 114 -8.32 19.11 -18.47
CA PHE A 114 -8.26 17.66 -18.24
C PHE A 114 -7.76 17.29 -16.84
N PHE A 115 -6.73 17.99 -16.34
CA PHE A 115 -6.16 17.72 -15.03
C PHE A 115 -7.09 18.10 -13.87
N ASP A 116 -7.78 19.23 -13.97
CA ASP A 116 -8.75 19.66 -12.96
C ASP A 116 -9.95 18.72 -12.92
N TRP A 117 -10.47 18.33 -14.09
CA TRP A 117 -11.51 17.32 -14.20
C TRP A 117 -11.09 16.00 -13.53
N LEU A 118 -9.87 15.54 -13.81
CA LEU A 118 -9.36 14.28 -13.25
C LEU A 118 -9.15 14.37 -11.74
N LEU A 119 -8.63 15.50 -11.24
CA LEU A 119 -8.50 15.74 -9.81
C LEU A 119 -9.87 15.77 -9.11
N LEU A 120 -10.85 16.47 -9.68
CA LEU A 120 -12.22 16.52 -9.16
C LEU A 120 -12.90 15.14 -9.18
N LEU A 121 -12.62 14.30 -10.19
CA LEU A 121 -13.09 12.92 -10.21
C LEU A 121 -12.49 12.13 -9.03
N ILE A 122 -11.19 12.25 -8.79
CA ILE A 122 -10.53 11.59 -7.66
C ILE A 122 -11.07 12.13 -6.34
N TYR A 123 -11.36 13.43 -6.20
CA TYR A 123 -11.98 13.95 -4.98
C TYR A 123 -13.35 13.34 -4.66
N ARG A 124 -14.08 12.87 -5.68
CA ARG A 124 -15.39 12.20 -5.51
C ARG A 124 -15.26 10.74 -5.13
N ILE A 125 -14.30 10.02 -5.72
CA ILE A 125 -14.11 8.57 -5.49
C ILE A 125 -13.29 8.34 -4.22
N ASP A 126 -12.36 9.24 -3.96
CA ASP A 126 -11.42 9.18 -2.85
C ASP A 126 -11.67 10.35 -1.89
N ALA A 127 -12.64 10.15 -1.00
CA ALA A 127 -13.03 11.15 0.01
C ALA A 127 -11.85 11.50 0.92
N ALA A 128 -11.89 12.70 1.51
CA ALA A 128 -10.88 13.19 2.46
C ALA A 128 -11.03 12.52 3.84
N ASP A 129 -10.98 11.19 3.89
CA ASP A 129 -11.04 10.40 5.12
C ASP A 129 -9.82 9.48 5.21
N ASN A 130 -9.55 8.98 6.42
CA ASN A 130 -8.43 8.06 6.68
C ASN A 130 -7.07 8.62 6.23
N LEU A 131 -6.82 9.89 6.56
CA LEU A 131 -5.63 10.59 6.08
C LEU A 131 -4.37 10.26 6.89
N PHE A 132 -4.47 10.28 8.22
CA PHE A 132 -3.34 10.12 9.12
C PHE A 132 -3.16 8.68 9.64
N PRO A 133 -2.00 8.03 9.45
CA PRO A 133 -0.87 8.42 8.60
C PRO A 133 -1.10 8.05 7.13
N SER A 134 -0.40 8.71 6.20
CA SER A 134 -0.63 8.51 4.76
C SER A 134 -0.20 7.11 4.30
N ILE A 135 -1.19 6.25 3.97
CA ILE A 135 -0.93 4.93 3.36
C ILE A 135 -0.24 5.06 2.00
N HIS A 136 -0.54 6.11 1.23
CA HIS A 136 0.12 6.38 -0.05
C HIS A 136 1.63 6.61 0.13
N CYS A 137 2.00 7.47 1.08
CA CYS A 137 3.40 7.78 1.36
C CYS A 137 4.12 6.59 2.00
N LEU A 138 3.43 5.88 2.90
CA LEU A 138 3.90 4.64 3.52
C LEU A 138 4.24 3.57 2.47
N THR A 139 3.31 3.30 1.56
CA THR A 139 3.46 2.27 0.52
C THR A 139 4.57 2.65 -0.47
N SER A 140 4.65 3.92 -0.86
CA SER A 140 5.75 4.44 -1.69
C SER A 140 7.11 4.40 -0.97
N CYS A 141 7.15 4.58 0.35
CA CYS A 141 8.37 4.40 1.14
C CYS A 141 8.81 2.93 1.12
N PHE A 142 7.91 1.97 1.34
CA PHE A 142 8.22 0.55 1.23
C PHE A 142 8.73 0.15 -0.16
N CYS A 143 8.20 0.77 -1.22
CA CYS A 143 8.73 0.57 -2.58
C CYS A 143 10.21 1.00 -2.69
N PHE A 144 10.58 2.12 -2.07
CA PHE A 144 11.98 2.54 -2.02
C PHE A 144 12.82 1.61 -1.12
N ILE A 145 12.28 1.16 0.03
CA ILE A 145 12.95 0.20 0.92
C ILE A 145 13.28 -1.10 0.18
N ALA A 146 12.36 -1.61 -0.65
CA ALA A 146 12.52 -2.82 -1.45
C ALA A 146 13.74 -2.78 -2.40
N VAL A 147 14.19 -1.58 -2.78
CA VAL A 147 15.25 -1.40 -3.80
C VAL A 147 16.52 -0.81 -3.26
N ARG A 148 16.47 0.09 -2.27
CA ARG A 148 17.61 0.92 -1.83
C ARG A 148 18.83 0.12 -1.39
N ARG A 149 18.61 -1.05 -0.76
CA ARG A 149 19.67 -1.97 -0.29
C ARG A 149 19.76 -3.25 -1.11
N ASN A 150 18.99 -3.36 -2.18
CA ASN A 150 19.00 -4.54 -3.03
C ASN A 150 20.25 -4.55 -3.93
N PRO A 151 21.21 -5.49 -3.77
CA PRO A 151 22.42 -5.52 -4.58
C PRO A 151 22.14 -5.90 -6.04
N LYS A 152 20.99 -6.52 -6.33
CA LYS A 152 20.59 -6.95 -7.68
C LYS A 152 19.93 -5.82 -8.49
N VAL A 153 19.63 -4.69 -7.86
CA VAL A 153 19.01 -3.52 -8.50
C VAL A 153 20.09 -2.50 -8.87
N PRO A 154 20.14 -2.01 -10.12
CA PRO A 154 21.13 -1.03 -10.55
C PRO A 154 20.94 0.33 -9.86
N THR A 155 22.03 1.07 -9.69
CA THR A 155 22.02 2.37 -8.97
C THR A 155 21.07 3.38 -9.58
N TRP A 156 20.97 3.44 -10.92
CA TRP A 156 20.04 4.36 -11.58
C TRP A 156 18.59 4.13 -11.14
N TYR A 157 18.17 2.86 -11.02
CA TYR A 157 16.81 2.54 -10.61
C TYR A 157 16.56 2.87 -9.14
N LYS A 158 17.57 2.71 -8.27
CA LYS A 158 17.48 3.15 -6.86
C LYS A 158 17.25 4.65 -6.75
N ILE A 159 18.01 5.44 -7.52
CA ILE A 159 17.88 6.90 -7.57
C ILE A 159 16.50 7.26 -8.14
N THR A 160 16.09 6.65 -9.26
CA THR A 160 14.78 6.88 -9.85
C THR A 160 13.65 6.54 -8.88
N SER A 161 13.69 5.38 -8.19
CA SER A 161 12.69 5.01 -7.20
C SER A 161 12.65 5.97 -6.01
N PHE A 162 13.80 6.50 -5.58
CA PHE A 162 13.85 7.55 -4.55
C PHE A 162 13.13 8.82 -5.04
N LEU A 163 13.47 9.31 -6.24
CA LEU A 163 12.86 10.51 -6.81
C LEU A 163 11.36 10.34 -7.05
N ILE A 164 10.92 9.16 -7.50
CA ILE A 164 9.49 8.84 -7.67
C ILE A 164 8.78 8.84 -6.31
N ALA A 165 9.35 8.25 -5.27
CA ALA A 165 8.75 8.27 -3.94
C ALA A 165 8.58 9.71 -3.43
N ILE A 166 9.60 10.56 -3.56
CA ILE A 166 9.51 11.99 -3.23
C ILE A 166 8.45 12.72 -4.07
N ALA A 167 8.40 12.44 -5.38
CA ALA A 167 7.40 13.03 -6.26
C ALA A 167 5.98 12.63 -5.86
N ILE A 168 5.76 11.39 -5.40
CA ILE A 168 4.47 10.93 -4.88
C ILE A 168 4.13 11.70 -3.60
N TYR A 169 5.07 11.89 -2.66
CA TYR A 169 4.84 12.67 -1.44
C TYR A 169 4.46 14.12 -1.74
N ILE A 170 5.12 14.75 -2.70
CA ILE A 170 4.77 16.10 -3.15
C ILE A 170 3.39 16.08 -3.79
N SER A 171 3.10 15.09 -4.65
CA SER A 171 1.82 14.99 -5.33
C SER A 171 0.65 14.85 -4.35
N THR A 172 0.79 14.13 -3.23
CA THR A 172 -0.29 14.00 -2.25
C THR A 172 -0.60 15.34 -1.57
N LEU A 173 0.41 16.20 -1.37
CA LEU A 173 0.24 17.54 -0.81
C LEU A 173 -0.35 18.52 -1.85
N THR A 174 0.18 18.52 -3.07
CA THR A 174 -0.25 19.43 -4.13
C THR A 174 -1.58 19.04 -4.77
N THR A 175 -2.04 17.81 -4.56
CA THR A 175 -3.43 17.38 -4.85
C THR A 175 -4.33 17.46 -3.63
N LYS A 176 -3.87 17.98 -2.48
CA LYS A 176 -4.64 18.06 -1.23
C LYS A 176 -5.29 16.74 -0.82
N GLN A 177 -4.63 15.62 -1.16
CA GLN A 177 -5.02 14.31 -0.69
C GLN A 177 -4.57 14.08 0.74
N HIS A 178 -3.44 14.67 1.13
CA HIS A 178 -2.89 14.59 2.47
C HIS A 178 -2.36 15.96 2.92
N VAL A 179 -2.14 16.07 4.23
CA VAL A 179 -1.38 17.16 4.85
C VAL A 179 0.03 16.68 5.20
N LEU A 180 0.95 17.61 5.46
CA LEU A 180 2.37 17.32 5.69
C LEU A 180 2.59 16.34 6.85
N VAL A 181 1.76 16.44 7.90
CA VAL A 181 1.81 15.55 9.05
C VAL A 181 1.53 14.09 8.64
N ASP A 182 0.56 13.86 7.76
CA ASP A 182 0.25 12.51 7.26
C ASP A 182 1.43 11.91 6.49
N VAL A 183 2.08 12.74 5.66
CA VAL A 183 3.23 12.35 4.82
C VAL A 183 4.41 11.95 5.71
N ILE A 184 4.79 12.82 6.64
CA ILE A 184 5.90 12.56 7.57
C ILE A 184 5.62 11.30 8.39
N SER A 185 4.42 11.16 8.92
CA SER A 185 4.05 9.99 9.73
C SER A 185 3.98 8.70 8.91
N GLY A 186 3.53 8.75 7.65
CA GLY A 186 3.54 7.60 6.75
C GLY A 186 4.96 7.10 6.44
N VAL A 187 5.88 8.02 6.15
CA VAL A 187 7.30 7.71 5.90
C VAL A 187 7.98 7.19 7.17
N ALA A 188 7.79 7.89 8.30
CA ALA A 188 8.35 7.48 9.57
C ALA A 188 7.85 6.08 9.98
N LEU A 189 6.55 5.81 9.82
CA LEU A 189 5.96 4.52 10.14
C LEU A 189 6.54 3.39 9.27
N ALA A 190 6.78 3.63 7.98
CA ALA A 190 7.41 2.64 7.10
C ALA A 190 8.83 2.28 7.56
N GLU A 191 9.66 3.29 7.87
CA GLU A 191 11.03 3.07 8.32
C GLU A 191 11.10 2.42 9.71
N ILE A 192 10.29 2.90 10.65
CA ILE A 192 10.23 2.40 12.03
C ILE A 192 9.73 0.95 12.03
N SER A 193 8.65 0.65 11.30
CA SER A 193 8.11 -0.71 11.23
C SER A 193 9.11 -1.68 10.59
N TYR A 194 9.77 -1.29 9.49
CA TYR A 194 10.82 -2.09 8.87
C TYR A 194 11.98 -2.35 9.85
N PHE A 195 12.43 -1.34 10.58
CA PHE A 195 13.48 -1.49 11.59
C PHE A 195 13.09 -2.40 12.76
N ILE A 196 11.92 -2.16 13.37
CA ILE A 196 11.46 -2.92 14.54
C ILE A 196 11.20 -4.36 14.16
N VAL A 197 10.46 -4.63 13.09
CA VAL A 197 10.11 -5.99 12.67
C VAL A 197 11.35 -6.83 12.40
N GLY A 198 12.41 -6.24 11.84
CA GLY A 198 13.69 -6.92 11.61
C GLY A 198 14.41 -7.37 12.89
N LYS A 199 14.08 -6.77 14.04
CA LYS A 199 14.62 -7.14 15.36
C LYS A 199 13.74 -8.16 16.11
N THR A 200 12.66 -8.62 15.50
CA THR A 200 11.71 -9.56 16.12
C THR A 200 11.67 -10.90 15.41
N GLY A 201 10.99 -11.89 16.01
CA GLY A 201 10.67 -13.15 15.34
C GLY A 201 9.51 -13.05 14.32
N PHE A 202 8.93 -11.86 14.12
CA PHE A 202 7.72 -11.67 13.33
C PHE A 202 7.86 -12.09 11.85
N PRO A 203 8.96 -11.77 11.12
CA PRO A 203 9.11 -12.22 9.74
C PRO A 203 9.09 -13.75 9.61
N LYS A 204 9.76 -14.46 10.53
CA LYS A 204 9.81 -15.93 10.55
C LYS A 204 8.43 -16.53 10.84
N TRP A 205 7.72 -15.97 11.83
CA TRP A 205 6.35 -16.36 12.15
C TRP A 205 5.41 -16.15 10.97
N TYR A 206 5.48 -14.98 10.34
CA TYR A 206 4.66 -14.63 9.18
C TYR A 206 4.93 -15.57 8.00
N ALA A 207 6.20 -15.86 7.71
CA ALA A 207 6.60 -16.81 6.67
C ALA A 207 6.05 -18.23 6.92
N ALA A 208 6.14 -18.72 8.17
CA ALA A 208 5.58 -20.01 8.55
C ALA A 208 4.06 -20.04 8.40
N LYS A 209 3.37 -18.96 8.79
CA LYS A 209 1.92 -18.83 8.68
C LYS A 209 1.46 -18.81 7.23
N MET A 210 2.12 -18.03 6.36
CA MET A 210 1.81 -17.98 4.92
C MET A 210 2.03 -19.34 4.26
N LYS A 211 3.12 -20.04 4.59
CA LYS A 211 3.36 -21.41 4.09
C LYS A 211 2.26 -22.38 4.51
N SER A 212 1.87 -22.38 5.79
CA SER A 212 0.79 -23.24 6.29
C SER A 212 -0.54 -22.94 5.61
N LEU A 213 -0.87 -21.66 5.43
CA LEU A 213 -2.11 -21.24 4.78
C LEU A 213 -2.14 -21.66 3.31
N SER A 214 -1.02 -21.47 2.59
CA SER A 214 -0.88 -21.91 1.20
C SER A 214 -1.08 -23.42 1.04
N GLY A 215 -0.54 -24.22 1.96
CA GLY A 215 -0.73 -25.68 1.95
C GLY A 215 -2.20 -26.07 2.10
N LYS A 216 -2.89 -25.48 3.09
CA LYS A 216 -4.34 -25.74 3.31
C LYS A 216 -5.20 -25.32 2.12
N ILE A 217 -4.88 -24.20 1.47
CA ILE A 217 -5.59 -23.76 0.26
C ILE A 217 -5.40 -24.78 -0.86
N ASN A 218 -4.17 -25.25 -1.08
CA ASN A 218 -3.87 -26.20 -2.13
C ASN A 218 -4.57 -27.56 -1.91
N GLU A 219 -4.54 -28.10 -0.69
CA GLU A 219 -5.26 -29.32 -0.31
C GLU A 219 -6.79 -29.19 -0.55
N LYS A 220 -7.35 -28.03 -0.21
CA LYS A 220 -8.78 -27.75 -0.41
C LYS A 220 -9.15 -27.62 -1.89
N ILE A 221 -8.28 -27.04 -2.72
CA ILE A 221 -8.49 -26.96 -4.17
C ILE A 221 -8.42 -28.36 -4.79
N LEU A 222 -7.37 -29.13 -4.47
CA LEU A 222 -7.20 -30.50 -4.97
C LEU A 222 -8.40 -31.38 -4.61
N SER A 223 -8.84 -31.37 -3.34
CA SER A 223 -10.00 -32.16 -2.91
C SER A 223 -11.32 -31.75 -3.60
N ARG A 224 -11.47 -30.49 -4.03
CA ARG A 224 -12.62 -30.04 -4.83
C ARG A 224 -12.53 -30.50 -6.28
N VAL A 225 -11.35 -30.42 -6.90
CA VAL A 225 -11.12 -30.91 -8.26
C VAL A 225 -11.36 -32.42 -8.34
N PHE A 226 -10.83 -33.20 -7.39
CA PHE A 226 -11.07 -34.64 -7.33
C PHE A 226 -12.55 -34.98 -7.13
N LYS A 227 -13.26 -34.27 -6.25
CA LYS A 227 -14.72 -34.45 -6.10
C LYS A 227 -15.48 -34.16 -7.38
N PHE A 228 -15.12 -33.08 -8.09
CA PHE A 228 -15.78 -32.71 -9.35
C PHE A 228 -15.59 -33.79 -10.42
N GLN A 229 -14.37 -34.31 -10.58
CA GLN A 229 -14.07 -35.40 -11.52
C GLN A 229 -14.83 -36.70 -11.20
N THR A 230 -14.97 -37.06 -9.92
CA THR A 230 -15.76 -38.24 -9.53
C THR A 230 -17.26 -38.06 -9.72
N THR A 231 -17.75 -36.82 -9.81
CA THR A 231 -19.19 -36.54 -10.03
C THR A 231 -19.51 -36.60 -11.53
N GLU A 232 -18.65 -36.06 -12.40
CA GLU A 232 -18.80 -36.19 -13.87
C GLU A 232 -18.69 -37.65 -14.34
N GLN A 233 -17.80 -38.46 -13.76
CA GLN A 233 -17.68 -39.88 -14.12
C GLN A 233 -18.84 -40.76 -13.63
N GLY A 234 -19.67 -40.28 -12.70
CA GLY A 234 -20.84 -41.01 -12.17
C GLY A 234 -22.16 -40.68 -12.88
N GLU A 235 -22.20 -39.65 -13.72
CA GLU A 235 -23.38 -39.27 -14.51
C GLU A 235 -23.37 -39.86 -15.95
N GLU A 236 -22.24 -40.45 -16.38
CA GLU A 236 -22.11 -41.15 -17.68
C GLU A 236 -22.34 -42.68 -17.62
N SER A 237 -22.74 -43.22 -16.45
CA SER A 237 -23.05 -44.65 -16.24
C SER A 237 -24.52 -44.88 -15.93
#